data_AF-A0A4Q5QGK1-F1
#
_entry.id   AF-A0A4Q5QGK1-F1
#
_cell.length_a   1.000
_cell.length_b   1.000
_cell.length_c   1.000
_cell.angle_alpha   90.00
_cell.angle_beta   90.00
_cell.angle_gamma   90.00
#
_symmetry.space_group_name_H-M   'P 1'
#
loop_
_entity.id
_entity.type
_entity.pdbx_description
1 polymer ?
#
loop_
_entity_poly.entity_id
_entity_poly.type
_entity_poly.pdbx_seq_one_letter_code
_entity_poly.pdbx_strand_id
1 'polypeptide(L)'
;MPTLYLLKPRFQALLRPSVARIAGAGVSANQVTLLAAIVSVMVGAGILLSDSRQAFLILPIWFLVRMALNAVDGMLAREFG
;
A
#
# COMPACT_ATOMS: atom_id res chain seq x y z
N MET A 1 -19.74 16.39 -11.71
CA MET A 1 -19.00 15.32 -12.40
C MET A 1 -18.05 14.67 -11.41
N PRO A 2 -18.10 13.35 -11.18
CA PRO A 2 -17.18 12.70 -10.28
C PRO A 2 -15.81 12.61 -10.97
N THR A 3 -14.99 13.62 -10.77
CA THR A 3 -13.60 13.62 -11.23
C THR A 3 -12.74 12.82 -10.27
N LEU A 4 -11.64 12.25 -10.76
CA LEU A 4 -10.60 11.54 -9.98
C LEU A 4 -10.18 12.29 -8.70
N TYR A 5 -10.32 13.62 -8.68
CA TYR A 5 -10.09 14.49 -7.52
C TYR A 5 -10.92 14.14 -6.28
N LEU A 6 -12.11 13.54 -6.44
CA LEU A 6 -12.97 13.16 -5.30
C LEU A 6 -12.70 11.75 -4.79
N LEU A 7 -12.11 10.88 -5.61
CA LEU A 7 -11.91 9.48 -5.26
C LEU A 7 -10.74 9.31 -4.29
N LYS A 8 -9.65 10.06 -4.53
CA LYS A 8 -8.46 10.07 -3.67
C LYS A 8 -8.77 10.44 -2.21
N PRO A 9 -9.43 11.57 -1.89
CA PRO A 9 -9.72 11.94 -0.50
C PRO A 9 -10.71 10.98 0.17
N ARG A 10 -11.67 10.41 -0.57
CA ARG A 10 -12.59 9.40 0.00
C ARG A 10 -11.88 8.09 0.33
N PHE A 11 -11.00 7.62 -0.54
CA PHE A 11 -10.18 6.44 -0.27
C PHE A 11 -9.27 6.64 0.95
N GLN A 12 -8.62 7.81 1.03
CA GLN A 12 -7.82 8.16 2.21
C GLN A 12 -8.66 8.25 3.49
N ALA A 13 -9.88 8.80 3.42
CA ALA A 13 -10.79 8.85 4.57
C ALA A 13 -11.13 7.45 5.11
N LEU A 14 -11.27 6.45 4.24
CA LEU A 14 -11.51 5.05 4.65
C LEU A 14 -10.29 4.45 5.36
N LEU A 15 -9.08 4.81 4.96
CA LEU A 15 -7.83 4.29 5.52
C LEU A 15 -7.41 5.01 6.81
N ARG A 16 -7.81 6.29 6.96
CA ARG A 16 -7.44 7.16 8.07
C ARG A 16 -7.59 6.55 9.48
N PRO A 17 -8.69 5.85 9.85
CA PRO A 17 -8.78 5.22 11.17
C PRO A 17 -7.70 4.14 11.37
N SER A 18 -7.36 3.36 10.34
CA SER A 18 -6.29 2.37 10.41
C SER A 18 -4.92 3.03 10.52
N VAL A 19 -4.69 4.10 9.74
CA VAL A 19 -3.45 4.89 9.80
C VAL A 19 -3.23 5.47 11.21
N ALA A 20 -4.28 6.02 11.84
CA ALA A 20 -4.19 6.55 13.19
C ALA A 20 -3.83 5.48 14.23
N ARG A 21 -4.34 4.25 14.09
CA ARG A 21 -3.97 3.12 14.97
C ARG A 21 -2.51 2.71 14.77
N ILE A 22 -2.04 2.69 13.52
CA ILE A 22 -0.65 2.37 13.16
C ILE A 22 0.31 3.45 13.70
N ALA A 23 -0.04 4.72 13.55
CA ALA A 23 0.70 5.85 14.11
C ALA A 23 0.75 5.78 15.65
N GLY A 24 -0.38 5.49 16.30
CA GLY A 24 -0.46 5.31 17.75
C GLY A 24 0.38 4.15 18.29
N ALA A 25 0.71 3.17 17.44
CA ALA A 25 1.65 2.10 17.76
C ALA A 25 3.13 2.47 17.50
N GLY A 26 3.43 3.71 17.13
CA GLY A 26 4.78 4.21 16.88
C GLY A 26 5.37 3.79 15.51
N VAL A 27 4.54 3.32 14.58
CA VAL A 27 5.01 2.93 13.24
C VAL A 27 5.23 4.16 12.38
N SER A 28 6.41 4.27 11.76
CA SER A 28 6.76 5.38 10.88
C SER A 28 6.41 5.13 9.40
N ALA A 29 6.28 6.21 8.64
CA ALA A 29 6.09 6.16 7.18
C ALA A 29 7.16 5.27 6.51
N ASN A 30 8.44 5.52 6.80
CA ASN A 30 9.57 4.76 6.25
C ASN A 30 9.47 3.24 6.49
N GLN A 31 8.94 2.81 7.63
CA GLN A 31 8.71 1.37 7.89
C GLN A 31 7.66 0.78 6.95
N VAL A 32 6.59 1.51 6.68
CA VAL A 32 5.54 1.10 5.72
C VAL A 32 6.11 1.03 4.30
N THR A 33 6.90 2.02 3.90
CA THR A 33 7.57 2.03 2.59
C THR A 33 8.54 0.85 2.44
N LEU A 34 9.36 0.58 3.45
CA LEU A 34 10.31 -0.54 3.42
C LEU A 34 9.57 -1.88 3.36
N LEU A 35 8.49 -2.05 4.14
CA LEU A 35 7.65 -3.23 4.08
C LEU A 35 7.07 -3.44 2.67
N ALA A 36 6.49 -2.39 2.08
CA ALA A 36 5.94 -2.46 0.73
C ALA A 36 7.00 -2.81 -0.32
N ALA A 37 8.24 -2.32 -0.15
CA ALA A 37 9.37 -2.66 -1.02
C ALA A 37 9.77 -4.14 -0.86
N ILE A 38 9.96 -4.62 0.37
CA ILE A 38 10.34 -6.02 0.65
C ILE A 38 9.29 -6.98 0.07
N VAL A 39 8.00 -6.73 0.33
CA VAL A 39 6.93 -7.59 -0.20
C VAL A 39 6.86 -7.51 -1.72
N SER A 40 7.11 -6.35 -2.34
CA SER A 40 7.18 -6.25 -3.81
C SER A 40 8.29 -7.13 -4.39
N VAL A 41 9.46 -7.17 -3.74
CA VAL A 41 10.57 -8.06 -4.14
C VAL A 41 10.16 -9.53 -3.96
N MET A 42 9.52 -9.89 -2.85
CA MET A 42 9.05 -11.26 -2.63
C MET A 42 8.01 -11.70 -3.67
N VAL A 43 7.06 -10.83 -4.02
CA VAL A 43 6.07 -11.10 -5.08
C VAL A 43 6.78 -11.30 -6.42
N GLY A 44 7.73 -10.43 -6.77
CA GLY A 44 8.52 -10.56 -7.99
C GLY A 44 9.35 -11.85 -8.03
N ALA A 45 9.99 -12.21 -6.92
CA ALA A 45 10.75 -13.45 -6.78
C ALA A 45 9.85 -14.68 -6.89
N GLY A 46 8.67 -14.67 -6.26
CA GLY A 46 7.69 -15.75 -6.37
C GLY A 46 7.18 -15.96 -7.78
N ILE A 47 7.00 -14.88 -8.55
CA ILE A 47 6.66 -14.98 -9.98
C ILE A 47 7.84 -15.52 -10.78
N LEU A 48 9.06 -15.04 -10.53
CA LEU A 48 10.27 -15.48 -11.24
C LEU A 48 10.56 -16.97 -11.05
N LEU A 49 10.31 -17.49 -9.85
CA LEU A 49 10.51 -18.89 -9.50
C LEU A 49 9.34 -19.80 -9.92
N SER A 50 8.25 -19.24 -10.44
CA SER A 50 7.08 -20.00 -10.87
C SER A 50 7.16 -20.33 -12.36
N ASP A 51 7.00 -21.62 -12.69
CA ASP A 51 6.91 -22.09 -14.09
C ASP A 51 5.56 -21.77 -14.75
N SER A 52 4.58 -21.31 -13.98
CA SER A 52 3.23 -21.00 -14.47
C SER A 52 3.03 -19.51 -14.75
N ARG A 53 2.51 -19.20 -15.95
CA ARG A 53 2.03 -17.85 -16.31
C ARG A 53 0.89 -17.36 -15.42
N GLN A 54 0.19 -18.27 -14.73
CA GLN A 54 -0.89 -17.90 -13.81
C GLN A 54 -0.36 -17.17 -12.57
N ALA A 55 0.94 -17.27 -12.24
CA ALA A 55 1.53 -16.52 -11.13
C ALA A 55 1.36 -15.00 -11.28
N PHE A 56 1.27 -14.49 -12.51
CA PHE A 56 1.00 -13.08 -12.77
C PHE A 56 -0.38 -12.61 -12.28
N LEU A 57 -1.32 -13.52 -12.00
CA LEU A 57 -2.64 -13.19 -11.44
C LEU A 57 -2.56 -12.63 -10.01
N ILE A 58 -1.41 -12.78 -9.33
CA ILE A 58 -1.19 -12.11 -8.04
C ILE A 58 -0.97 -10.60 -8.19
N LEU A 59 -0.49 -10.13 -9.36
CA LEU A 59 -0.10 -8.74 -9.57
C LEU A 59 -1.26 -7.75 -9.42
N PRO A 60 -2.48 -7.97 -9.98
CA PRO A 60 -3.60 -7.08 -9.76
C PRO A 60 -3.93 -6.91 -8.27
N ILE A 61 -3.91 -8.00 -7.51
CA ILE A 61 -4.16 -7.97 -6.06
C ILE A 61 -3.04 -7.20 -5.37
N TRP A 62 -1.78 -7.52 -5.69
CA TRP A 62 -0.63 -6.87 -5.08
C TRP A 62 -0.57 -5.37 -5.39
N PHE A 63 -0.90 -4.94 -6.61
CA PHE A 63 -0.93 -3.52 -6.97
C PHE A 63 -2.01 -2.73 -6.23
N LEU A 64 -3.18 -3.33 -5.97
CA LEU A 64 -4.21 -2.72 -5.12
C LEU A 64 -3.70 -2.55 -3.67
N VAL A 65 -3.10 -3.61 -3.11
CA VAL A 65 -2.50 -3.56 -1.77
C VAL A 65 -1.38 -2.52 -1.71
N ARG A 66 -0.48 -2.49 -2.71
CA ARG A 66 0.62 -1.52 -2.79
C ARG A 66 0.11 -0.09 -2.87
N MET A 67 -0.94 0.17 -3.65
CA MET A 67 -1.57 1.48 -3.70
C MET A 67 -2.08 1.91 -2.32
N ALA A 68 -2.70 1.00 -1.56
CA ALA A 68 -3.16 1.27 -0.21
C ALA A 68 -1.98 1.55 0.75
N LEU A 69 -0.92 0.75 0.70
CA LEU A 69 0.29 0.95 1.52
C LEU A 69 0.97 2.29 1.23
N ASN A 70 1.09 2.68 -0.05
CA ASN A 70 1.63 3.98 -0.43
C ASN A 70 0.75 5.14 0.06
N ALA A 71 -0.57 4.96 0.11
CA ALA A 71 -1.46 5.96 0.68
C ALA A 71 -1.28 6.07 2.20
N VAL A 72 -1.11 4.94 2.91
CA VAL A 72 -0.82 4.87 4.34
C VAL A 72 0.49 5.60 4.67
N ASP A 73 1.57 5.29 3.95
CA ASP A 73 2.87 5.97 4.10
C ASP A 73 2.75 7.50 3.94
N GLY A 74 2.11 7.95 2.85
CA GLY A 74 1.91 9.37 2.61
C GLY A 74 0.99 10.07 3.62
N MET A 75 0.06 9.34 4.25
CA MET A 75 -0.75 9.89 5.36
C MET A 75 0.03 9.92 6.67
N LEU A 76 0.81 8.88 6.99
CA LEU A 76 1.69 8.85 8.17
C LEU A 76 2.67 10.02 8.13
N ALA A 77 3.35 10.23 7.01
CA ALA A 77 4.34 11.31 6.87
C ALA A 77 3.72 12.71 6.95
N ARG A 78 2.44 12.88 6.58
CA ARG A 78 1.77 14.20 6.54
C ARG A 78 1.00 14.54 7.81
N GLU A 79 0.41 13.54 8.45
CA GLU A 79 -0.47 13.74 9.62
C GLU A 79 0.22 13.41 10.95
N PHE A 80 1.30 12.60 10.93
CA PHE A 80 1.95 12.06 12.14
C PHE A 80 3.49 12.08 12.10
N GLY A 81 4.08 12.61 11.02
CA GLY A 81 5.53 12.70 10.79
C GLY A 81 6.11 14.03 11.22
#